data_AF-A0A522VX23-F1
#
_entry.id   AF-A0A522VX23-F1
#
_cell.length_a   1.000
_cell.length_b   1.000
_cell.length_c   1.000
_cell.angle_alpha   90.00
_cell.angle_beta   90.00
_cell.angle_gamma   90.00
#
_symmetry.space_group_name_H-M   'P 1'
#
loop_
_entity.id
_entity.type
_entity.pdbx_description
1 polymer ?
#
loop_
_entity_poly.entity_id
_entity_poly.type
_entity_poly.pdbx_seq_one_letter_code
_entity_poly.pdbx_strand_id
1 'polypeptide(L)'
;AVAAASEEASVNVQTVAAAAEELSSSICEIGRQVSHSSDISINAVDQASRAGDAVNQLAGTVQRIGEVVNLINDIAAQTNLLALNATIEAARAGEAGKGFAVVANEVKTLANQTAKATDEISQQITAIQDQTRTVVDTIGNIVQVIEEIGHISGDVADAVGAQSAATQEIARNVEQAAMGTSEVSGNVVQVQAAADQTGISSNEVLDASRTLADQSGRLKGTIEQFLHNVRTA
;
A
#
# COMPACT_ATOMS: atom_id res chain seq x y z
N ALA A 1 -34.77 -24.34 -23.74
CA ALA A 1 -34.52 -22.95 -23.27
C ALA A 1 -34.08 -22.93 -21.80
N VAL A 2 -34.90 -23.40 -20.85
CA VAL A 2 -34.58 -23.35 -19.41
C VAL A 2 -33.34 -24.21 -19.04
N ALA A 3 -33.19 -25.41 -19.61
CA ALA A 3 -32.01 -26.25 -19.39
C ALA A 3 -30.71 -25.54 -19.82
N ALA A 4 -30.68 -25.02 -21.05
CA ALA A 4 -29.53 -24.28 -21.58
C ALA A 4 -29.21 -23.02 -20.75
N ALA A 5 -30.23 -22.27 -20.32
CA ALA A 5 -30.03 -21.11 -19.44
C ALA A 5 -29.48 -21.51 -18.05
N SER A 6 -29.83 -22.69 -17.55
CA SER A 6 -29.33 -23.21 -16.27
C SER A 6 -27.88 -23.68 -16.38
N GLU A 7 -27.51 -24.32 -17.50
CA GLU A 7 -26.11 -24.65 -17.82
C GLU A 7 -25.25 -23.39 -17.95
N GLU A 8 -25.72 -22.38 -18.68
CA GLU A 8 -25.04 -21.09 -18.82
C GLU A 8 -24.86 -20.41 -17.46
N ALA A 9 -25.89 -20.40 -16.62
CA ALA A 9 -25.81 -19.87 -15.26
C ALA A 9 -24.78 -20.63 -14.41
N SER A 10 -24.71 -21.96 -14.52
CA SER A 10 -23.71 -22.77 -13.82
C SER A 10 -22.28 -22.40 -14.24
N VAL A 11 -22.03 -22.21 -15.53
CA VAL A 11 -20.72 -21.77 -16.06
C VAL A 11 -20.35 -20.39 -15.52
N ASN A 12 -21.31 -19.46 -15.49
CA ASN A 12 -21.08 -18.12 -14.97
C ASN A 12 -20.74 -18.15 -13.47
N VAL A 13 -21.48 -18.91 -12.67
CA VAL A 13 -21.21 -19.09 -11.24
C VAL A 13 -19.82 -19.66 -11.00
N GLN A 14 -19.40 -20.67 -11.78
CA GLN A 14 -18.08 -21.28 -11.67
C GLN A 14 -16.95 -20.30 -12.04
N THR A 15 -17.21 -19.42 -13.02
CA THR A 15 -16.30 -18.33 -13.38
C THR A 15 -16.14 -17.32 -12.24
N VAL A 16 -17.25 -16.93 -11.59
CA VAL A 16 -17.21 -16.02 -10.44
C VAL A 16 -16.51 -16.67 -9.24
N ALA A 17 -16.68 -17.98 -9.02
CA ALA A 17 -15.97 -18.72 -7.98
C ALA A 17 -14.45 -18.63 -8.16
N ALA A 18 -13.96 -18.91 -9.36
CA ALA A 18 -12.53 -18.82 -9.67
C ALA A 18 -12.00 -17.39 -9.47
N ALA A 19 -12.75 -16.37 -9.89
CA ALA A 19 -12.38 -14.98 -9.67
C ALA A 19 -12.34 -14.59 -8.18
N ALA A 20 -13.26 -15.11 -7.36
CA ALA A 20 -13.28 -14.89 -5.92
C ALA A 20 -12.08 -15.56 -5.22
N GLU A 21 -11.68 -16.76 -5.65
CA GLU A 21 -10.47 -17.43 -5.17
C GLU A 21 -9.20 -16.65 -5.52
N GLU A 22 -9.09 -16.16 -6.77
CA GLU A 22 -7.96 -15.34 -7.21
C GLU A 22 -7.88 -14.02 -6.43
N LEU A 23 -9.02 -13.34 -6.22
CA LEU A 23 -9.10 -12.15 -5.39
C LEU A 23 -8.68 -12.42 -3.95
N SER A 24 -9.10 -13.55 -3.36
CA SER A 24 -8.71 -13.93 -2.00
C SER A 24 -7.19 -14.09 -1.87
N SER A 25 -6.56 -14.75 -2.84
CA SER A 25 -5.10 -14.88 -2.92
C SER A 25 -4.41 -13.52 -3.04
N SER A 26 -4.91 -12.65 -3.92
CA SER A 26 -4.38 -11.30 -4.12
C SER A 26 -4.48 -10.44 -2.86
N ILE A 27 -5.63 -10.47 -2.17
CA ILE A 27 -5.87 -9.75 -0.91
C ILE A 27 -4.90 -10.22 0.20
N CYS A 28 -4.66 -11.53 0.32
CA CYS A 28 -3.69 -12.07 1.26
C CYS A 28 -2.27 -11.56 0.99
N GLU A 29 -1.85 -11.54 -0.28
CA GLU A 29 -0.54 -11.03 -0.65
C GLU A 29 -0.41 -9.52 -0.42
N ILE A 30 -1.45 -8.74 -0.72
CA ILE A 30 -1.49 -7.30 -0.40
C ILE A 30 -1.37 -7.11 1.11
N GLY A 31 -2.11 -7.87 1.92
CA GLY A 31 -2.01 -7.80 3.38
C GLY A 31 -0.60 -8.07 3.90
N ARG A 32 0.08 -9.07 3.32
CA ARG A 32 1.48 -9.38 3.65
C ARG A 32 2.43 -8.23 3.27
N GLN A 33 2.24 -7.61 2.11
CA GLN A 33 3.06 -6.48 1.65
C GLN A 33 2.83 -5.21 2.48
N VAL A 34 1.60 -4.97 2.91
CA VAL A 34 1.24 -3.84 3.77
C VAL A 34 1.87 -3.99 5.15
N SER A 35 1.78 -5.19 5.75
CA SER A 35 2.45 -5.51 7.00
C SER A 35 3.97 -5.30 6.90
N HIS A 36 4.58 -5.80 5.81
CA HIS A 36 6.00 -5.60 5.58
C HIS A 36 6.38 -4.12 5.39
N SER A 37 5.53 -3.33 4.73
CA SER A 37 5.75 -1.88 4.56
C SER A 37 5.70 -1.16 5.91
N SER A 38 4.79 -1.55 6.80
CA SER A 38 4.73 -1.03 8.18
C SER A 38 6.02 -1.33 8.95
N ASP A 39 6.53 -2.55 8.87
CA ASP A 39 7.81 -2.93 9.51
C ASP A 39 8.99 -2.11 8.95
N ILE A 40 9.02 -1.86 7.64
CA ILE A 40 10.04 -1.02 7.00
C ILE A 40 9.95 0.42 7.53
N SER A 41 8.74 0.99 7.64
CA SER A 41 8.54 2.33 8.17
C SER A 41 9.02 2.45 9.61
N ILE A 42 8.70 1.49 10.49
CA ILE A 42 9.18 1.47 11.88
C ILE A 42 10.72 1.45 11.93
N ASN A 43 11.35 0.59 11.12
CA ASN A 43 12.81 0.53 11.05
C ASN A 43 13.41 1.84 10.50
N ALA A 44 12.75 2.48 9.54
CA ALA A 44 13.22 3.74 8.97
C ALA A 44 13.14 4.90 9.99
N VAL A 45 12.13 4.93 10.86
CA VAL A 45 12.06 5.88 11.99
C VAL A 45 13.24 5.68 12.94
N ASP A 46 13.56 4.44 13.33
CA ASP A 46 14.73 4.16 14.19
C ASP A 46 16.04 4.64 13.54
N GLN A 47 16.24 4.34 12.24
CA GLN A 47 17.44 4.78 11.52
C GLN A 47 17.53 6.31 11.43
N ALA A 48 16.41 6.99 11.15
CA ALA A 48 16.37 8.45 11.10
C ALA A 48 16.65 9.07 12.47
N SER A 49 16.10 8.51 13.55
CA SER A 49 16.39 8.93 14.93
C SER A 49 17.89 8.82 15.25
N ARG A 50 18.51 7.68 14.92
CA ARG A 50 19.95 7.46 15.14
C ARG A 50 20.81 8.41 14.31
N ALA A 51 20.39 8.73 13.09
CA ALA A 51 21.07 9.74 12.27
C ALA A 51 20.95 11.13 12.91
N GLY A 52 19.77 11.49 13.43
CA GLY A 52 19.55 12.73 14.16
C GLY A 52 20.46 12.86 15.38
N ASP A 53 20.59 11.79 16.17
CA ASP A 53 21.48 11.76 17.33
C ASP A 53 22.96 11.95 16.94
N ALA A 54 23.42 11.29 15.88
CA ALA A 54 24.78 11.44 15.39
C ALA A 54 25.08 12.88 14.93
N VAL A 55 24.12 13.52 14.25
CA VAL A 55 24.22 14.92 13.82
C VAL A 55 24.22 15.87 15.02
N ASN A 56 23.41 15.60 16.04
CA ASN A 56 23.42 16.38 17.29
C ASN A 56 24.77 16.25 18.05
N GLN A 57 25.37 15.06 18.08
CA GLN A 57 26.72 14.88 18.64
C GLN A 57 27.78 15.64 17.84
N LEU A 58 27.66 15.67 16.51
CA LEU A 58 28.52 16.49 15.65
C LEU A 58 28.35 17.98 15.97
N ALA A 59 27.11 18.48 16.10
CA ALA A 59 26.83 19.87 16.46
C ALA A 59 27.53 20.27 17.77
N GLY A 60 27.42 19.41 18.81
CA GLY A 60 28.09 19.63 20.09
C GLY A 60 29.62 19.60 20.00
N THR A 61 30.18 18.79 19.10
CA THR A 61 31.63 18.75 18.85
C THR A 61 32.11 20.02 18.15
N VAL A 62 31.37 20.48 17.14
CA VAL A 62 31.66 21.71 16.40
C VAL A 62 31.57 22.94 17.32
N GLN A 63 30.62 22.96 18.26
CA GLN A 63 30.54 24.00 19.28
C GLN A 63 31.80 24.09 20.14
N ARG A 64 32.33 22.96 20.62
CA ARG A 64 33.58 22.93 21.40
C ARG A 64 34.78 23.40 20.57
N ILE A 65 34.82 23.09 19.26
CA ILE A 65 35.86 23.61 18.37
C ILE A 65 35.76 25.14 18.30
N GLY A 66 34.55 25.69 18.18
CA GLY A 66 34.32 27.15 18.21
C GLY A 66 34.84 27.80 19.49
N GLU A 67 34.60 27.20 20.65
CA GLU A 67 35.14 27.67 21.95
C GLU A 67 36.68 27.69 21.95
N VAL A 68 37.33 26.65 21.41
CA VAL A 68 38.79 26.58 21.29
C VAL A 68 39.33 27.64 20.33
N VAL A 69 38.67 27.85 19.18
CA VAL A 69 39.09 28.86 18.20
C VAL A 69 38.99 30.27 18.79
N ASN A 70 37.94 30.57 19.55
CA ASN A 70 37.81 31.84 20.28
C ASN A 70 38.95 32.03 21.28
N LEU A 71 39.30 31.00 22.06
CA LEU A 71 40.44 31.05 22.97
C LEU A 71 41.77 31.32 22.24
N ILE A 72 41.99 30.72 21.07
CA ILE A 72 43.20 30.96 20.26
C ILE A 72 43.21 32.42 19.76
N ASN A 73 42.06 32.96 19.37
CA ASN A 73 41.94 34.35 18.95
C ASN A 73 42.30 35.30 20.11
N ASP A 74 41.81 35.04 21.32
CA ASP A 74 42.14 35.79 22.54
C ASP A 74 43.66 35.73 22.84
N ILE A 75 44.26 34.54 22.73
CA ILE A 75 45.71 34.35 22.91
C ILE A 75 46.51 35.13 21.86
N ALA A 76 46.07 35.12 20.59
CA ALA A 76 46.70 35.88 19.52
C ALA A 76 46.61 37.39 19.77
N ALA A 77 45.45 37.89 20.21
CA ALA A 77 45.27 39.29 20.59
C ALA A 77 46.18 39.69 21.76
N GLN A 78 46.27 38.86 22.80
CA GLN A 78 47.16 39.10 23.94
C GLN A 78 48.64 39.05 23.54
N THR A 79 49.03 38.12 22.67
CA THR A 79 50.39 38.00 22.12
C THR A 79 50.76 39.23 21.29
N ASN A 80 49.84 39.75 20.47
CA ASN A 80 50.03 40.98 19.71
C ASN A 80 50.23 42.20 20.65
N LEU A 81 49.49 42.26 21.75
CA LEU A 81 49.63 43.33 22.76
C LEU A 81 50.98 43.22 23.49
N LEU A 82 51.40 42.02 23.88
CA LEU A 82 52.72 41.75 24.47
C LEU A 82 53.86 42.14 23.51
N ALA A 83 53.74 41.77 22.23
CA ALA A 83 54.70 42.13 21.20
C ALA A 83 54.77 43.65 21.00
N LEU A 84 53.64 44.35 21.03
CA LEU A 84 53.60 45.81 20.97
C LEU A 84 54.34 46.45 22.16
N ASN A 85 54.10 45.97 23.38
CA ASN A 85 54.81 46.44 24.56
C ASN A 85 56.32 46.17 24.46
N ALA A 86 56.72 45.02 23.93
CA ALA A 86 58.13 44.70 23.68
C ALA A 86 58.76 45.63 22.63
N THR A 87 58.04 45.99 21.56
CA THR A 87 58.51 46.97 20.57
C THR A 87 58.69 48.35 21.20
N ILE A 88 57.79 48.77 22.10
CA ILE A 88 57.91 50.04 22.84
C ILE A 88 59.17 50.04 23.72
N GLU A 89 59.40 48.98 24.49
CA GLU A 89 60.56 48.90 25.38
C GLU A 89 61.88 48.77 24.60
N ALA A 90 61.87 48.07 23.47
CA ALA A 90 63.02 48.00 22.57
C ALA A 90 63.37 49.38 21.97
N ALA A 91 62.37 50.18 21.60
CA ALA A 91 62.59 51.55 21.16
C ALA A 91 63.16 52.43 22.29
N ARG A 92 62.74 52.21 23.53
CA ARG A 92 63.24 52.91 24.72
C ARG A 92 64.70 52.59 25.03
N ALA A 93 65.15 51.37 24.73
CA ALA A 93 66.54 50.94 24.89
C ALA A 93 67.50 51.45 23.79
N GLY A 94 66.99 52.15 22.76
CA GLY A 94 67.81 52.74 21.70
C GLY A 94 68.58 51.70 20.87
N GLU A 95 69.87 51.96 20.61
CA GLU A 95 70.73 51.06 19.81
C GLU A 95 70.85 49.65 20.40
N ALA A 96 70.83 49.51 21.73
CA ALA A 96 70.92 48.21 22.41
C ALA A 96 69.66 47.34 22.22
N GLY A 97 68.52 47.97 21.87
CA GLY A 97 67.23 47.29 21.68
C GLY A 97 66.95 46.81 20.26
N LYS A 98 67.81 47.12 19.27
CA LYS A 98 67.54 46.82 17.84
C LYS A 98 67.23 45.36 17.55
N GLY A 99 67.98 44.41 18.13
CA GLY A 99 67.72 42.98 17.96
C GLY A 99 66.39 42.55 18.58
N PHE A 100 66.02 43.13 19.72
CA PHE A 100 64.76 42.86 20.41
C PHE A 100 63.57 43.43 19.63
N ALA A 101 63.74 44.60 18.99
CA ALA A 101 62.71 45.22 18.15
C ALA A 101 62.36 44.35 16.92
N VAL A 102 63.35 43.69 16.31
CA VAL A 102 63.10 42.76 15.18
C VAL A 102 62.28 41.57 15.64
N VAL A 103 62.66 40.94 16.76
CA VAL A 103 61.90 39.81 17.33
C VAL A 103 60.49 40.22 17.70
N ALA A 104 60.30 41.37 18.35
CA ALA A 104 58.98 41.87 18.73
C ALA A 104 58.07 42.12 17.49
N ASN A 105 58.61 42.68 16.41
CA ASN A 105 57.86 42.85 15.16
C ASN A 105 57.52 41.52 14.47
N GLU A 106 58.41 40.53 14.53
CA GLU A 106 58.13 39.19 14.00
C GLU A 106 56.99 38.53 14.78
N VAL A 107 57.06 38.54 16.13
CA VAL A 107 55.99 38.02 17.00
C VAL A 107 54.66 38.73 16.73
N LYS A 108 54.70 40.06 16.57
CA LYS A 108 53.51 40.86 16.22
C LYS A 108 52.91 40.41 14.88
N THR A 109 53.74 40.13 13.89
CA THR A 109 53.30 39.68 12.56
C THR A 109 52.67 38.30 12.63
N LEU A 110 53.31 37.34 13.33
CA LEU A 110 52.75 36.01 13.55
C LEU A 110 51.41 36.09 14.30
N ALA A 111 51.31 36.92 15.35
CA ALA A 111 50.07 37.08 16.11
C ALA A 111 48.91 37.59 15.23
N ASN A 112 49.16 38.56 14.34
CA ASN A 112 48.15 39.03 13.39
C ASN A 112 47.76 37.96 12.36
N GLN A 113 48.74 37.17 11.88
CA GLN A 113 48.46 36.04 10.98
C GLN A 113 47.61 34.96 11.68
N THR A 114 47.92 34.65 12.94
CA THR A 114 47.12 33.72 13.77
C THR A 114 45.70 34.24 13.95
N ALA A 115 45.53 35.52 14.33
CA ALA A 115 44.20 36.12 14.50
C ALA A 115 43.38 36.03 13.21
N LYS A 116 43.97 36.37 12.06
CA LYS A 116 43.31 36.26 10.75
C LYS A 116 42.91 34.80 10.44
N ALA A 117 43.81 33.85 10.64
CA ALA A 117 43.51 32.44 10.40
C ALA A 117 42.40 31.92 11.32
N THR A 118 42.38 32.33 12.60
CA THR A 118 41.29 31.97 13.52
C THR A 118 39.95 32.57 13.12
N ASP A 119 39.92 33.79 12.57
CA ASP A 119 38.70 34.42 12.09
C ASP A 119 38.11 33.66 10.88
N GLU A 120 38.97 33.26 9.93
CA GLU A 120 38.58 32.42 8.80
C GLU A 120 38.03 31.04 9.26
N ILE A 121 38.65 30.43 10.28
CA ILE A 121 38.15 29.18 10.88
C ILE A 121 36.80 29.41 11.59
N SER A 122 36.63 30.49 12.34
CA SER A 122 35.36 30.81 13.01
C SER A 122 34.19 30.96 12.03
N GLN A 123 34.44 31.57 10.86
CA GLN A 123 33.45 31.64 9.78
C GLN A 123 33.07 30.24 9.26
N GLN A 124 34.05 29.35 9.07
CA GLN A 124 33.79 27.97 8.66
C GLN A 124 33.01 27.17 9.71
N ILE A 125 33.34 27.34 11.00
CA ILE A 125 32.63 26.70 12.10
C ILE A 125 31.16 27.13 12.13
N THR A 126 30.89 28.43 11.92
CA THR A 126 29.52 28.95 11.86
C THR A 126 28.75 28.33 10.70
N ALA A 127 29.36 28.27 9.50
CA ALA A 127 28.74 27.62 8.34
C ALA A 127 28.44 26.13 8.59
N ILE A 128 29.35 25.41 9.26
CA ILE A 128 29.14 24.00 9.63
C ILE A 128 27.98 23.87 10.62
N GLN A 129 27.88 24.75 11.62
CA GLN A 129 26.77 24.74 12.58
C GLN A 129 25.42 24.96 11.90
N ASP A 130 25.33 25.93 10.99
CA ASP A 130 24.09 26.21 10.26
C ASP A 130 23.68 25.05 9.33
N GLN A 131 24.66 24.46 8.64
CA GLN A 131 24.41 23.27 7.84
C GLN A 131 23.94 22.09 8.69
N THR A 132 24.54 21.92 9.88
CA THR A 132 24.17 20.84 10.82
C THR A 132 22.73 21.01 11.31
N ARG A 133 22.29 22.24 11.64
CA ARG A 133 20.89 22.53 11.99
C ARG A 133 19.93 22.18 10.86
N THR A 134 20.27 22.59 9.63
CA THR A 134 19.47 22.28 8.44
C THR A 134 19.32 20.77 8.23
N VAL A 135 20.36 19.99 8.50
CA VAL A 135 20.32 18.53 8.44
C VAL A 135 19.39 17.95 9.51
N VAL A 136 19.44 18.44 10.75
CA VAL A 136 18.52 18.00 11.82
C VAL A 136 17.07 18.27 11.45
N ASP A 137 16.77 19.47 10.94
CA ASP A 137 15.40 19.82 10.51
C ASP A 137 14.91 18.91 9.37
N THR A 138 15.81 18.61 8.41
CA THR A 138 15.51 17.70 7.30
C THR A 138 15.23 16.28 7.79
N ILE A 139 16.01 15.78 8.75
CA ILE A 139 15.78 14.47 9.38
C ILE A 139 14.42 14.46 10.10
N GLY A 140 14.07 15.54 10.81
CA GLY A 140 12.76 15.68 11.45
C GLY A 140 11.60 15.58 10.46
N ASN A 141 11.70 16.27 9.32
CA ASN A 141 10.70 16.17 8.25
C ASN A 141 10.61 14.76 7.65
N ILE A 142 11.75 14.06 7.49
CA ILE A 142 11.78 12.67 7.02
C ILE A 142 11.05 11.76 8.01
N VAL A 143 11.27 11.91 9.32
CA VAL A 143 10.56 11.15 10.35
C VAL A 143 9.05 11.34 10.22
N GLN A 144 8.59 12.58 10.10
CA GLN A 144 7.16 12.89 9.95
C GLN A 144 6.53 12.21 8.72
N VAL A 145 7.23 12.23 7.57
CA VAL A 145 6.77 11.56 6.35
C VAL A 145 6.70 10.04 6.54
N ILE A 146 7.67 9.44 7.23
CA ILE A 146 7.66 7.99 7.50
C ILE A 146 6.53 7.60 8.45
N GLU A 147 6.23 8.42 9.47
CA GLU A 147 5.08 8.22 10.35
C GLU A 147 3.75 8.28 9.57
N GLU A 148 3.61 9.22 8.64
CA GLU A 148 2.46 9.30 7.73
C GLU A 148 2.31 8.03 6.87
N ILE A 149 3.42 7.49 6.34
CA ILE A 149 3.42 6.21 5.62
C ILE A 149 2.96 5.06 6.53
N GLY A 150 3.38 5.07 7.80
CA GLY A 150 2.92 4.11 8.81
C GLY A 150 1.40 4.17 9.02
N HIS A 151 0.84 5.37 9.15
CA HIS A 151 -0.61 5.57 9.27
C HIS A 151 -1.37 5.08 8.03
N ILE A 152 -0.92 5.46 6.83
CA ILE A 152 -1.53 5.00 5.57
C ILE A 152 -1.48 3.48 5.46
N SER A 153 -0.38 2.86 5.87
CA SER A 153 -0.26 1.39 5.87
C SER A 153 -1.30 0.74 6.80
N GLY A 154 -1.59 1.36 7.95
CA GLY A 154 -2.68 0.94 8.85
C GLY A 154 -4.05 1.02 8.17
N ASP A 155 -4.38 2.16 7.55
CA ASP A 155 -5.66 2.34 6.86
C ASP A 155 -5.84 1.32 5.71
N VAL A 156 -4.76 1.03 4.97
CA VAL A 156 -4.78 0.01 3.92
C VAL A 156 -4.98 -1.38 4.51
N ALA A 157 -4.36 -1.70 5.65
CA ALA A 157 -4.55 -2.99 6.32
C ALA A 157 -6.02 -3.22 6.74
N ASP A 158 -6.66 -2.18 7.27
CA ASP A 158 -8.09 -2.21 7.61
C ASP A 158 -8.96 -2.43 6.37
N ALA A 159 -8.67 -1.71 5.27
CA ALA A 159 -9.37 -1.88 4.00
C ALA A 159 -9.20 -3.28 3.40
N VAL A 160 -8.00 -3.84 3.48
CA VAL A 160 -7.69 -5.22 3.06
C VAL A 160 -8.48 -6.24 3.90
N GLY A 161 -8.58 -6.02 5.21
CA GLY A 161 -9.41 -6.84 6.10
C GLY A 161 -10.88 -6.83 5.69
N ALA A 162 -11.43 -5.65 5.40
CA ALA A 162 -12.81 -5.50 4.92
C ALA A 162 -13.02 -6.18 3.55
N GLN A 163 -12.08 -6.03 2.61
CA GLN A 163 -12.12 -6.71 1.31
C GLN A 163 -12.07 -8.23 1.45
N SER A 164 -11.23 -8.76 2.35
CA SER A 164 -11.15 -10.20 2.61
C SER A 164 -12.49 -10.76 3.07
N ALA A 165 -13.16 -10.07 4.00
CA ALA A 165 -14.48 -10.46 4.48
C ALA A 165 -15.54 -10.42 3.37
N ALA A 166 -15.55 -9.38 2.54
CA ALA A 166 -16.46 -9.25 1.41
C ALA A 166 -16.23 -10.35 0.36
N THR A 167 -14.98 -10.65 0.01
CA THR A 167 -14.65 -11.72 -0.95
C THR A 167 -15.06 -13.10 -0.42
N GLN A 168 -14.90 -13.36 0.88
CA GLN A 168 -15.42 -14.60 1.49
C GLN A 168 -16.95 -14.68 1.43
N GLU A 169 -17.64 -13.55 1.57
CA GLU A 169 -19.10 -13.52 1.43
C GLU A 169 -19.53 -13.76 -0.02
N ILE A 170 -18.82 -13.21 -1.00
CA ILE A 170 -19.03 -13.51 -2.42
C ILE A 170 -18.85 -15.01 -2.67
N ALA A 171 -17.78 -15.62 -2.19
CA ALA A 171 -17.54 -17.06 -2.35
C ALA A 171 -18.71 -17.91 -1.79
N ARG A 172 -19.21 -17.58 -0.60
CA ARG A 172 -20.38 -18.24 -0.01
C ARG A 172 -21.65 -18.07 -0.86
N ASN A 173 -21.92 -16.85 -1.34
CA ASN A 173 -23.08 -16.57 -2.20
C ASN A 173 -22.99 -17.32 -3.54
N VAL A 174 -21.79 -17.48 -4.08
CA VAL A 174 -21.52 -18.22 -5.31
C VAL A 174 -21.76 -19.72 -5.11
N GLU A 175 -21.33 -20.31 -4.00
CA GLU A 175 -21.67 -21.71 -3.66
C GLU A 175 -23.19 -21.92 -3.57
N GLN A 176 -23.90 -21.01 -2.90
CA GLN A 176 -25.36 -21.08 -2.80
C GLN A 176 -26.03 -20.95 -4.18
N ALA A 177 -25.54 -20.04 -5.04
CA ALA A 177 -26.03 -19.89 -6.40
C ALA A 177 -25.78 -21.16 -7.22
N ALA A 178 -24.61 -21.80 -7.08
CA ALA A 178 -24.27 -23.06 -7.75
C ALA A 178 -25.24 -24.17 -7.40
N MET A 179 -25.53 -24.33 -6.10
CA MET A 179 -26.53 -25.28 -5.60
C MET A 179 -27.91 -25.01 -6.20
N GLY A 180 -28.34 -23.74 -6.20
CA GLY A 180 -29.62 -23.34 -6.79
C GLY A 180 -29.71 -23.63 -8.30
N THR A 181 -28.66 -23.35 -9.07
CA THR A 181 -28.62 -23.68 -10.50
C THR A 181 -28.66 -25.19 -10.75
N SER A 182 -28.02 -26.00 -9.90
CA SER A 182 -28.07 -27.45 -9.99
C SER A 182 -29.46 -28.00 -9.70
N GLU A 183 -30.13 -27.48 -8.67
CA GLU A 183 -31.52 -27.84 -8.33
C GLU A 183 -32.49 -27.50 -9.47
N VAL A 184 -32.39 -26.30 -10.04
CA VAL A 184 -33.22 -25.89 -11.19
C VAL A 184 -33.00 -26.82 -12.38
N SER A 185 -31.74 -27.18 -12.68
CA SER A 185 -31.43 -28.13 -13.75
C SER A 185 -32.10 -29.50 -13.52
N GLY A 186 -32.04 -30.02 -12.29
CA GLY A 186 -32.74 -31.25 -11.90
C GLY A 186 -34.26 -31.17 -12.06
N ASN A 187 -34.85 -30.05 -11.63
CA ASN A 187 -36.29 -29.81 -11.78
C ASN A 187 -36.72 -29.74 -13.26
N VAL A 188 -35.89 -29.17 -14.13
CA VAL A 188 -36.15 -29.13 -15.58
C VAL A 188 -36.17 -30.54 -16.19
N VAL A 189 -35.27 -31.42 -15.77
CA VAL A 189 -35.28 -32.84 -16.21
C VAL A 189 -36.57 -33.53 -15.79
N GLN A 190 -37.04 -33.32 -14.56
CA GLN A 190 -38.30 -33.89 -14.09
C GLN A 190 -39.52 -33.35 -14.85
N VAL A 191 -39.56 -32.04 -15.12
CA VAL A 191 -40.63 -31.42 -15.92
C VAL A 191 -40.66 -31.97 -17.34
N GLN A 192 -39.49 -32.16 -17.96
CA GLN A 192 -39.39 -32.78 -19.29
C GLN A 192 -39.97 -34.19 -19.29
N ALA A 193 -39.61 -35.03 -18.31
CA ALA A 193 -40.15 -36.38 -18.19
C ALA A 193 -41.67 -36.40 -17.99
N ALA A 194 -42.21 -35.48 -17.19
CA ALA A 194 -43.66 -35.35 -16.97
C ALA A 194 -44.40 -34.89 -18.24
N ALA A 195 -43.81 -33.98 -19.02
CA ALA A 195 -44.35 -33.53 -20.30
C ALA A 195 -44.37 -34.68 -21.33
N ASP A 196 -43.30 -35.46 -21.42
CA ASP A 196 -43.21 -36.64 -22.30
C ASP A 196 -44.28 -37.68 -21.93
N GLN A 197 -44.45 -37.98 -20.64
CA GLN A 197 -45.49 -38.89 -20.16
C GLN A 197 -46.90 -38.39 -20.47
N THR A 198 -47.15 -37.08 -20.31
CA THR A 198 -48.43 -36.45 -20.66
C THR A 198 -48.71 -36.57 -22.16
N GLY A 199 -47.67 -36.43 -22.99
CA GLY A 199 -47.76 -36.64 -24.44
C GLY A 199 -48.14 -38.06 -24.81
N ILE A 200 -47.55 -39.06 -24.15
CA ILE A 200 -47.90 -40.48 -24.32
C ILE A 200 -49.38 -40.70 -23.96
N SER A 201 -49.81 -40.28 -22.77
CA SER A 201 -51.19 -40.47 -22.32
C SER A 201 -52.21 -39.72 -23.19
N SER A 202 -51.85 -38.55 -23.74
CA SER A 202 -52.71 -37.83 -24.68
C SER A 202 -52.91 -38.59 -26.00
N ASN A 203 -51.87 -39.28 -26.49
CA ASN A 203 -51.99 -40.16 -27.67
C ASN A 203 -52.86 -41.38 -27.38
N GLU A 204 -52.73 -41.99 -26.20
CA GLU A 204 -53.60 -43.11 -25.79
C GLU A 204 -55.07 -42.69 -25.74
N VAL A 205 -55.37 -41.52 -25.17
CA VAL A 205 -56.72 -40.94 -25.13
C VAL A 205 -57.25 -40.65 -26.55
N LEU A 206 -56.40 -40.14 -27.44
CA LEU A 206 -56.76 -39.90 -28.84
C LEU A 206 -57.14 -41.20 -29.56
N ASP A 207 -56.35 -42.27 -29.38
CA ASP A 207 -56.62 -43.57 -29.99
C ASP A 207 -57.87 -44.24 -29.40
N ALA A 208 -58.09 -44.13 -28.09
CA ALA A 208 -59.33 -44.56 -27.45
C ALA A 208 -60.55 -43.80 -28.01
N SER A 209 -60.43 -42.49 -28.21
CA SER A 209 -61.49 -41.64 -28.78
C SER A 209 -61.78 -42.00 -30.24
N ARG A 210 -60.75 -42.29 -31.05
CA ARG A 210 -60.91 -42.79 -32.43
C ARG A 210 -61.62 -44.13 -32.47
N THR A 211 -61.25 -45.05 -31.58
CA THR A 211 -61.90 -46.36 -31.45
C THR A 211 -63.37 -46.21 -31.07
N LEU A 212 -63.68 -45.32 -30.12
CA LEU A 212 -65.06 -45.04 -29.71
C LEU A 212 -65.88 -44.42 -30.86
N ALA A 213 -65.29 -43.50 -31.63
CA ALA A 213 -65.95 -42.91 -32.80
C ALA A 213 -66.26 -43.95 -33.88
N ASP A 214 -65.33 -44.87 -34.16
CA ASP A 214 -65.56 -45.99 -35.10
C ASP A 214 -66.69 -46.91 -34.60
N GLN A 215 -66.65 -47.31 -33.33
CA GLN A 215 -67.71 -48.13 -32.72
C GLN A 215 -69.07 -47.45 -32.77
N SER A 216 -69.14 -46.15 -32.46
CA SER A 216 -70.37 -45.37 -32.55
C SER A 216 -70.89 -45.27 -33.98
N GLY A 217 -70.01 -45.12 -34.97
CA GLY A 217 -70.35 -45.15 -36.39
C GLY A 217 -70.92 -46.49 -36.83
N ARG A 218 -70.30 -47.60 -36.42
CA ARG A 218 -70.78 -48.97 -36.68
C ARG A 218 -72.14 -49.23 -36.03
N LEU A 219 -72.35 -48.79 -34.80
CA LEU A 219 -73.63 -48.94 -34.11
C LEU A 219 -74.73 -48.17 -34.83
N LYS A 220 -74.47 -46.92 -35.24
CA LYS A 220 -75.40 -46.12 -36.04
C LYS A 220 -75.78 -46.82 -37.34
N GLY A 221 -74.78 -47.30 -38.10
CA GLY A 221 -75.04 -48.05 -39.34
C GLY A 221 -75.85 -49.33 -39.12
N THR A 222 -75.60 -50.05 -38.02
CA THR A 222 -76.38 -51.25 -37.66
C THR A 222 -77.84 -50.91 -37.34
N ILE A 223 -78.08 -49.81 -36.61
CA ILE A 223 -79.44 -49.33 -36.31
C ILE A 223 -80.16 -48.90 -37.59
N GLU A 224 -79.48 -48.16 -38.48
CA GLU A 224 -80.05 -47.75 -39.77
C GLU A 224 -80.45 -48.95 -40.64
N GLN A 225 -79.59 -49.97 -40.71
CA GLN A 225 -79.87 -51.23 -41.40
C GLN A 225 -81.07 -51.97 -40.79
N PHE A 226 -81.13 -52.07 -39.46
CA PHE A 226 -82.23 -52.71 -38.76
C PHE A 226 -83.56 -51.99 -39.03
N LEU A 227 -83.58 -50.66 -38.89
CA LEU A 227 -84.76 -49.85 -39.18
C LEU A 227 -85.20 -49.95 -40.65
N HIS A 228 -84.25 -50.03 -41.59
CA HIS A 228 -84.56 -50.25 -43.01
C HIS A 228 -85.24 -51.60 -43.23
N ASN A 229 -84.69 -52.68 -42.67
CA ASN A 229 -85.23 -54.04 -42.78
C ASN A 229 -86.64 -54.17 -42.17
N VAL A 230 -86.90 -53.49 -41.05
CA VAL A 230 -88.25 -53.47 -40.43
C VAL A 230 -89.25 -52.71 -41.30
N ARG A 231 -88.81 -51.72 -42.08
CA ARG A 231 -89.67 -50.91 -42.95
C ARG A 231 -90.03 -51.58 -44.27
N THR A 232 -89.20 -52.54 -44.71
CA THR A 232 -89.38 -53.29 -45.95
C THR A 232 -90.01 -54.68 -45.74
N ALA A 233 -90.17 -55.12 -44.49
CA ALA A 233 -90.95 -56.30 -44.07
C ALA A 233 -92.43 -55.93 -43.84
#